data_AF-A0A821P4K4-F1
#
_entry.id   AF-A0A821P4K4-F1
#
_cell.length_a   1.000
_cell.length_b   1.000
_cell.length_c   1.000
_cell.angle_alpha   90.00
_cell.angle_beta   90.00
_cell.angle_gamma   90.00
#
_symmetry.space_group_name_H-M   'P 1'
#
loop_
_entity.id
_entity.type
_entity.pdbx_description
1 polymer ?
#
loop_
_entity_poly.entity_id
_entity_poly.type
_entity_poly.pdbx_seq_one_letter_code
_entity_poly.pdbx_strand_id
1 'polypeptide(L)'
;MLTKIGEIRRDHGCLEYSGGIADINKDDKVLVLSCHGEKGNQYWIYNENNQIYHPASNSCMTLSNDSEHIQMQVCDLSNAAQKWSWTQRLLNETNNT
;
A
#
# COMPACT_ATOMS: atom_id res chain seq x y z
N MET A 1 1.47 -9.60 1.90
CA MET A 1 2.61 -9.72 0.96
C MET A 1 2.32 -8.86 -0.26
N LEU A 2 3.31 -8.13 -0.78
CA LEU A 2 3.21 -7.46 -2.09
C LEU A 2 3.40 -8.49 -3.21
N THR A 3 2.48 -8.54 -4.16
CA THR A 3 2.50 -9.49 -5.29
C THR A 3 3.24 -8.93 -6.51
N LYS A 4 3.59 -9.78 -7.48
CA LYS A 4 4.24 -9.36 -8.75
C LYS A 4 3.37 -8.41 -9.59
N ILE A 5 2.05 -8.40 -9.38
CA ILE A 5 1.12 -7.49 -10.07
C ILE A 5 0.84 -6.20 -9.30
N GLY A 6 1.49 -6.01 -8.14
CA GLY A 6 1.39 -4.79 -7.34
C GLY A 6 0.24 -4.75 -6.35
N GLU A 7 -0.42 -5.86 -6.06
CA GLU A 7 -1.41 -5.90 -4.97
C GLU A 7 -0.74 -6.24 -3.63
N ILE A 8 -1.16 -5.60 -2.54
CA ILE A 8 -0.81 -6.00 -1.17
C ILE A 8 -1.90 -6.92 -0.63
N ARG A 9 -1.58 -8.21 -0.46
CA ARG A 9 -2.52 -9.26 -0.05
C ARG A 9 -2.37 -9.72 1.40
N ARG A 10 -3.49 -10.05 2.04
CA ARG A 10 -3.60 -10.85 3.28
C ARG A 10 -4.77 -11.81 3.14
N ASP A 11 -4.50 -13.11 3.27
CA ASP A 11 -5.48 -14.18 3.02
C ASP A 11 -6.14 -14.02 1.63
N HIS A 12 -7.47 -13.85 1.58
CA HIS A 12 -8.24 -13.60 0.35
C HIS A 12 -8.48 -12.11 0.05
N GLY A 13 -7.93 -11.21 0.87
CA GLY A 13 -8.14 -9.77 0.78
C GLY A 13 -6.95 -9.01 0.21
N CYS A 14 -7.26 -7.93 -0.49
CA CYS A 14 -6.32 -6.96 -1.06
C CYS A 14 -6.53 -5.60 -0.41
N LEU A 15 -5.42 -4.88 -0.16
CA LEU A 15 -5.51 -3.48 0.22
C LEU A 15 -6.01 -2.66 -0.97
N GLU A 16 -7.01 -1.83 -0.72
CA GLU A 16 -7.64 -0.94 -1.68
C GLU A 16 -7.72 0.48 -1.12
N TYR A 17 -7.40 1.46 -1.97
CA TYR A 17 -7.64 2.86 -1.68
C TYR A 17 -8.37 3.55 -2.83
N SER A 18 -9.63 3.91 -2.55
CA SER A 18 -10.56 4.49 -3.53
C SER A 18 -10.71 6.01 -3.37
N GLY A 19 -9.66 6.71 -2.90
CA GLY A 19 -9.64 8.18 -2.82
C GLY A 19 -10.51 8.78 -1.73
N GLY A 20 -10.84 8.02 -0.68
CA GLY A 20 -11.80 8.46 0.36
C GLY A 20 -13.26 8.58 -0.11
N ILE A 21 -13.59 8.12 -1.32
CA ILE A 21 -14.90 8.32 -1.97
C ILE A 21 -15.78 7.07 -1.92
N ALA A 22 -15.22 5.89 -1.60
CA ALA A 22 -15.99 4.64 -1.61
C ALA A 22 -17.10 4.59 -0.55
N ASP A 23 -17.07 5.46 0.46
CA ASP A 23 -18.14 5.64 1.44
C ASP A 23 -18.07 7.06 2.00
N ILE A 24 -19.14 7.85 1.84
CA ILE A 24 -19.24 9.24 2.34
C ILE A 24 -19.04 9.35 3.86
N ASN A 25 -19.11 8.23 4.59
CA ASN A 25 -18.91 8.15 6.04
C ASN A 25 -17.58 7.52 6.45
N LYS A 26 -16.74 7.11 5.50
CA LYS A 26 -15.36 6.68 5.80
C LYS A 26 -14.39 7.72 5.31
N ASP A 27 -13.71 8.33 6.28
CA ASP A 27 -12.51 9.14 6.05
C ASP A 27 -11.51 8.42 5.15
N ASP A 28 -10.51 9.16 4.70
CA ASP A 28 -9.35 8.77 3.89
C ASP A 28 -8.63 7.47 4.36
N LYS A 29 -9.25 6.31 4.13
CA LYS A 29 -8.86 5.02 4.71
C LYS A 29 -8.56 3.99 3.65
N VAL A 30 -7.56 3.17 3.93
CA VAL A 30 -7.23 1.96 3.16
C VAL A 30 -8.09 0.80 3.69
N LEU A 31 -8.74 0.06 2.79
CA LEU A 31 -9.63 -1.05 3.13
C LEU A 31 -9.06 -2.38 2.66
N VAL A 32 -9.53 -3.48 3.25
CA VAL A 32 -9.27 -4.85 2.76
C VAL A 32 -10.52 -5.32 2.02
N LEU A 33 -10.42 -5.47 0.70
CA LEU A 33 -11.50 -5.88 -0.19
C LEU A 33 -11.10 -7.10 -1.03
N SER A 34 -12.04 -7.67 -1.79
CA SER A 34 -11.75 -8.80 -2.67
C SER A 34 -10.71 -8.41 -3.73
N CYS A 35 -9.70 -9.26 -3.91
CA CYS A 35 -8.69 -9.08 -4.94
C CYS A 35 -9.27 -9.28 -6.34
N HIS A 36 -8.95 -8.40 -7.30
CA HIS A 36 -9.42 -8.52 -8.69
C HIS A 36 -8.32 -8.47 -9.75
N GLY A 37 -7.10 -8.01 -9.43
CA GLY A 37 -5.95 -8.05 -10.34
C GLY A 37 -5.98 -7.03 -11.49
N GLU A 38 -6.96 -6.13 -11.52
CA GLU A 38 -7.16 -5.15 -12.61
C GLU A 38 -6.35 -3.85 -12.41
N LYS A 39 -5.54 -3.78 -11.35
CA LYS A 39 -4.83 -2.58 -10.90
C LYS A 39 -5.83 -1.48 -10.46
N GLY A 40 -5.47 -0.20 -10.60
CA GLY A 40 -6.28 0.92 -10.15
C GLY A 40 -6.12 1.17 -8.65
N ASN A 41 -7.22 1.11 -7.92
CA ASN A 41 -7.30 1.34 -6.47
C ASN A 41 -6.66 0.22 -5.62
N GLN A 42 -6.37 -0.95 -6.19
CA GLN A 42 -5.63 -2.04 -5.54
C GLN A 42 -4.16 -2.12 -5.97
N TYR A 43 -3.66 -1.14 -6.71
CA TYR A 43 -2.29 -1.13 -7.22
C TYR A 43 -1.34 -0.31 -6.35
N TRP A 44 -0.28 -0.96 -5.88
CA TRP A 44 0.71 -0.42 -4.96
C TRP A 44 2.13 -0.68 -5.45
N ILE A 45 3.01 0.27 -5.18
CA ILE A 45 4.44 0.17 -5.49
C ILE A 45 5.21 0.33 -4.18
N TYR A 46 6.00 -0.69 -3.81
CA TYR A 46 7.01 -0.54 -2.78
C TYR A 46 8.33 -0.11 -3.42
N ASN A 47 8.74 1.14 -3.19
CA ASN A 47 9.88 1.74 -3.88
C ASN A 47 11.20 1.61 -3.10
N GLU A 48 12.30 2.03 -3.72
CA GLU A 48 13.65 2.01 -3.13
C GLU A 48 13.79 2.89 -1.88
N ASN A 49 12.90 3.87 -1.71
CA ASN A 49 12.85 4.76 -0.57
C ASN A 49 12.05 4.18 0.61
N ASN A 50 11.70 2.89 0.54
CA ASN A 50 10.86 2.16 1.49
C ASN A 50 9.45 2.78 1.66
N GLN A 51 8.92 3.43 0.63
CA GLN A 51 7.54 3.94 0.64
C GLN A 51 6.61 2.98 -0.09
N ILE A 52 5.37 2.89 0.38
CA ILE A 52 4.27 2.25 -0.34
C ILE A 52 3.50 3.36 -1.06
N TYR A 53 3.75 3.48 -2.36
CA TYR A 53 3.17 4.47 -3.25
C TYR A 53 1.91 3.92 -3.92
N HIS A 54 0.86 4.74 -4.00
CA HIS A 54 -0.38 4.46 -4.70
C HIS A 54 -0.51 5.34 -5.94
N PRO A 55 -0.26 4.80 -7.15
CA PRO A 55 -0.21 5.61 -8.38
C PRO A 55 -1.52 6.31 -8.72
N ALA A 56 -2.68 5.68 -8.45
CA ALA A 56 -3.97 6.23 -8.85
C ALA A 56 -4.34 7.53 -8.12
N SER A 57 -3.82 7.73 -6.90
CA SER A 57 -4.02 8.96 -6.11
C SER A 57 -2.77 9.83 -6.00
N ASN A 58 -1.65 9.39 -6.56
CA ASN A 58 -0.34 10.03 -6.43
C ASN A 58 0.06 10.32 -4.97
N SER A 59 -0.20 9.37 -4.07
CA SER A 59 0.04 9.52 -2.62
C SER A 59 0.74 8.30 -2.03
N CYS A 60 1.30 8.47 -0.83
CA CYS A 60 2.02 7.46 -0.09
C CYS A 60 1.27 7.04 1.17
N MET A 61 1.31 5.74 1.45
CA MET A 61 0.78 5.16 2.67
C MET A 61 1.51 5.75 3.88
N THR A 62 0.77 6.31 4.81
CA THR A 62 1.31 7.00 5.99
C THR A 62 0.65 6.50 7.26
N LEU A 63 1.46 6.19 8.28
CA LEU A 63 0.92 5.95 9.62
C LEU A 63 0.40 7.27 10.20
N SER A 64 -0.84 7.27 10.67
CA SER A 64 -1.44 8.40 11.38
C SER A 64 -0.65 8.79 12.64
N ASN A 65 -0.78 10.04 13.07
CA ASN A 65 -0.06 10.56 14.24
C ASN A 65 -0.45 9.86 15.55
N ASP A 66 -1.70 9.40 15.66
CA ASP A 66 -2.18 8.59 16.79
C ASP A 66 -1.70 7.13 16.72
N SER A 67 -1.06 6.74 15.61
CA SER A 67 -0.59 5.37 15.33
C SER A 67 -1.71 4.33 15.30
N GLU A 68 -2.97 4.73 15.14
CA GLU A 68 -4.12 3.82 15.14
C GLU A 68 -4.54 3.38 13.74
N HIS A 69 -4.27 4.20 12.73
CA HIS A 69 -4.76 3.95 11.37
C HIS A 69 -3.79 4.36 10.26
N ILE A 70 -4.09 3.90 9.05
CA ILE A 70 -3.37 4.26 7.83
C ILE A 70 -4.16 5.31 7.07
N GLN A 71 -3.44 6.33 6.60
CA GLN A 71 -3.98 7.40 5.76
C GLN A 71 -3.09 7.62 4.54
N MET A 72 -3.61 8.32 3.53
CA MET A 72 -2.88 8.59 2.29
C MET A 72 -2.46 10.06 2.24
N GLN A 73 -1.16 10.32 2.18
CA GLN A 73 -0.63 11.70 2.13
C GLN A 73 0.27 11.92 0.93
N VAL A 74 0.53 13.19 0.61
CA VAL A 74 1.58 13.55 -0.35
C VAL A 74 2.88 12.87 0.08
N CYS A 75 3.54 12.23 -0.89
CA CYS A 75 4.79 11.53 -0.63
C CYS A 75 5.88 12.51 -0.18
N ASP A 76 6.48 12.23 0.98
CA ASP A 76 7.56 13.00 1.58
C ASP A 76 8.68 12.04 1.98
N LEU A 77 9.85 12.22 1.36
CA LEU A 77 11.02 11.38 1.61
C LEU A 77 11.58 11.54 3.03
N SER A 78 11.33 12.68 3.67
CA SER A 78 11.77 12.99 5.05
C SER A 78 10.80 12.46 6.12
N ASN A 79 9.57 12.12 5.73
CA ASN A 79 8.56 11.65 6.67
C ASN A 79 8.78 10.18 7.05
N ALA A 80 9.21 9.93 8.29
CA ALA A 80 9.43 8.59 8.81
C ALA A 80 8.15 7.73 8.87
N ALA A 81 6.98 8.35 9.03
CA ALA A 81 5.69 7.66 9.05
C ALA A 81 5.29 7.08 7.67
N GLN A 82 6.01 7.45 6.61
CA GLN A 82 5.85 6.90 5.26
C GLN A 82 6.88 5.81 4.93
N LYS A 83 7.74 5.44 5.88
CA LYS A 83 8.79 4.43 5.69
C LYS A 83 8.32 3.11 6.27
N TRP A 84 8.10 2.14 5.38
CA TRP A 84 7.59 0.81 5.72
C TRP A 84 8.72 -0.21 5.64
N SER A 85 8.82 -1.09 6.62
CA SER A 85 9.75 -2.23 6.59
C SER A 85 8.96 -3.52 6.48
N TRP A 86 9.36 -4.39 5.55
CA TRP A 86 8.78 -5.71 5.35
C TRP A 86 9.79 -6.76 5.77
N THR A 87 9.39 -7.70 6.64
CA THR A 87 10.22 -8.83 7.07
C THR A 87 10.58 -9.78 5.91
N GLN A 88 9.83 -9.71 4.81
CA GLN A 88 10.11 -10.46 3.58
C GLN A 88 10.71 -9.54 2.51
N ARG A 89 11.85 -8.93 2.82
CA ARG A 89 12.69 -8.31 1.80
C ARG A 89 13.36 -9.45 1.03
N LEU A 90 12.65 -9.96 0.01
CA LEU A 90 13.07 -11.03 -0.91
C LEU A 90 13.23 -12.41 -0.22
N LEU A 91 12.31 -13.35 -0.52
CA LEU A 91 12.85 -14.66 -0.88
C LEU A 91 13.69 -14.36 -2.11
N ASN A 92 15.01 -14.35 -1.92
CA ASN A 92 15.95 -14.27 -3.00
C ASN A 92 15.46 -15.17 -4.14
N GLU A 93 15.25 -14.60 -5.33
CA GLU A 93 15.42 -15.32 -6.58
C GLU A 93 16.93 -15.67 -6.72
N THR A 94 17.52 -16.32 -5.71
CA THR A 94 18.83 -16.96 -5.82
C THR A 94 18.59 -18.35 -6.37
N ASN A 95 18.88 -18.45 -7.67
CA ASN A 95 19.46 -19.59 -8.35
C ASN A 95 18.70 -20.91 -8.26
N ASN A 96 18.02 -21.26 -9.33
CA ASN A 96 18.15 -22.62 -9.85
C ASN A 96 18.42 -22.54 -11.36
N THR A 97 19.57 -23.12 -11.71
CA THR A 97 20.02 -23.51 -13.06
C THR A 97 18.92 -24.13 -13.91
#